data_AF-A0A2V7YQ23-F1
#
_entry.id   AF-A0A2V7YQ23-F1
#
_cell.length_a   1.000
_cell.length_b   1.000
_cell.length_c   1.000
_cell.angle_alpha   90.00
_cell.angle_beta   90.00
_cell.angle_gamma   90.00
#
_symmetry.space_group_name_H-M   'P 1'
#
loop_
_entity.id
_entity.type
_entity.pdbx_description
1 polymer ?
#
loop_
_entity_poly.entity_id
_entity_poly.type
_entity_poly.pdbx_seq_one_letter_code
_entity_poly.pdbx_strand_id
1 'polypeptide(L)' 'MKKASKPANDEMREEYDLRGGVRGKYYERYKQGTNVVLLEPDIYEIFKDSSAVNQALRQYLSEHGGKPPRKKRAG' A
#
# COMPACT_ATOMS: atom_id res chain seq x y z
N MET A 1 -6.22 -49.05 7.70
CA MET A 1 -5.28 -47.90 7.83
C MET A 1 -5.28 -47.13 6.52
N LYS A 2 -5.76 -45.88 6.48
CA LYS A 2 -5.72 -45.06 5.25
C LYS A 2 -4.31 -44.46 5.12
N LYS A 3 -3.60 -44.79 4.04
CA LYS A 3 -2.33 -44.13 3.68
C LYS A 3 -2.63 -42.66 3.35
N ALA A 4 -1.87 -41.74 3.92
CA ALA A 4 -1.86 -40.36 3.49
C ALA A 4 -1.37 -40.31 2.02
N SER A 5 -2.20 -39.81 1.11
CA SER A 5 -1.76 -39.50 -0.24
C SER A 5 -0.80 -38.32 -0.17
N LYS A 6 0.46 -38.52 -0.58
CA LYS A 6 1.34 -37.38 -0.87
C LYS A 6 0.60 -36.49 -1.88
N PRO A 7 0.51 -35.16 -1.69
CA PRO A 7 0.00 -34.30 -2.74
C PRO A 7 0.92 -34.49 -3.94
N ALA A 8 0.34 -34.98 -5.03
CA ALA A 8 1.03 -35.03 -6.30
C ALA A 8 1.27 -33.58 -6.73
N ASN A 9 2.53 -33.26 -7.01
CA ASN A 9 2.98 -32.01 -7.62
C ASN A 9 3.26 -30.84 -6.64
N ASP A 10 4.34 -30.98 -5.88
CA ASP A 10 4.99 -29.88 -5.12
C ASP A 10 6.11 -29.22 -5.97
N GLU A 11 6.09 -29.42 -7.30
CA GLU A 11 7.10 -28.89 -8.22
C GLU A 11 6.75 -27.46 -8.65
N MET A 12 7.75 -26.58 -8.68
CA MET A 12 7.58 -25.22 -9.21
C MET A 12 7.26 -25.28 -10.69
N ARG A 13 6.28 -24.48 -11.13
CA ARG A 13 5.93 -24.34 -12.56
C ARG A 13 7.13 -23.84 -13.35
N GLU A 14 7.29 -24.32 -14.58
CA GLU A 14 8.37 -23.92 -15.50
C GLU A 14 8.39 -22.41 -15.76
N GLU A 15 7.23 -21.76 -15.68
CA GLU A 15 7.05 -20.31 -15.84
C GLU A 15 7.66 -19.48 -14.70
N TYR A 16 7.95 -20.09 -13.54
CA TYR A 16 8.43 -19.38 -12.37
C TYR A 16 9.95 -19.40 -12.27
N ASP A 17 10.57 -18.27 -12.65
CA ASP A 17 11.96 -17.98 -12.30
C ASP A 17 12.03 -17.15 -11.01
N LEU A 18 12.21 -17.82 -9.87
CA LEU A 18 12.41 -17.17 -8.57
C LEU A 18 13.89 -16.90 -8.25
N ARG A 19 14.81 -17.12 -9.20
CA ARG A 19 16.24 -16.85 -9.02
C ARG A 19 16.44 -15.33 -8.92
N GLY A 20 17.16 -14.86 -7.89
CA GLY A 20 17.36 -13.43 -7.64
C GLY A 20 16.34 -12.78 -6.70
N GLY A 21 15.49 -13.57 -6.04
CA GLY A 21 14.65 -13.07 -4.96
C GLY A 21 15.47 -12.46 -3.82
N VAL A 22 15.20 -11.19 -3.48
CA VAL A 22 15.82 -10.50 -2.34
C VAL A 22 14.86 -10.55 -1.15
N ARG A 23 15.32 -11.15 -0.04
CA ARG A 23 14.52 -11.20 1.21
C ARG A 23 14.17 -9.78 1.64
N GLY A 24 12.88 -9.51 1.78
CA GLY A 24 12.40 -8.20 2.24
C GLY A 24 12.49 -7.07 1.20
N LYS A 25 12.59 -7.35 -0.11
CA LYS A 25 12.65 -6.33 -1.19
C LYS A 25 11.62 -5.20 -1.06
N TYR A 26 10.43 -5.51 -0.55
CA TYR A 26 9.34 -4.54 -0.35
C TYR A 26 8.94 -4.36 1.11
N TYR A 27 9.70 -4.93 2.05
CA TYR A 27 9.36 -4.90 3.48
C TYR A 27 9.28 -3.48 4.02
N GLU A 28 10.22 -2.62 3.65
CA GLU A 28 10.20 -1.21 4.06
C GLU A 28 9.01 -0.44 3.45
N ARG A 29 8.64 -0.74 2.18
CA ARG A 29 7.46 -0.13 1.55
C ARG A 29 6.16 -0.59 2.21
N TYR A 30 6.09 -1.85 2.61
CA TYR A 30 4.95 -2.41 3.33
C TYR A 30 4.84 -1.82 4.74
N LYS A 31 5.96 -1.72 5.47
CA LYS A 31 6.04 -1.10 6.80
C LYS A 31 5.63 0.36 6.81
N GLN A 32 5.86 1.09 5.72
CA GLN A 32 5.44 2.47 5.60
C GLN A 32 3.92 2.63 5.70
N GLY A 33 3.15 1.55 5.51
CA GLY A 33 1.71 1.50 5.71
C GLY A 33 0.98 2.45 4.78
N THR A 34 0.23 1.92 3.81
CA THR A 34 -0.74 2.77 3.13
C THR A 34 -1.90 2.99 4.12
N ASN A 35 -1.99 4.18 4.70
CA ASN A 35 -3.19 4.56 5.46
C ASN A 35 -4.31 4.81 4.45
N VAL A 36 -5.06 3.76 4.12
CA VAL A 36 -6.21 3.84 3.21
C VAL A 36 -7.40 4.35 4.00
N VAL A 37 -7.85 5.55 3.68
CA VAL A 37 -9.06 6.14 4.24
C VAL A 37 -10.16 6.03 3.18
N LEU A 38 -11.25 5.36 3.54
CA LEU A 38 -12.45 5.31 2.69
C LEU A 38 -13.19 6.64 2.82
N LEU A 39 -13.54 7.23 1.68
CA LEU A 39 -14.38 8.42 1.64
C LEU A 39 -15.85 7.99 1.62
N GLU A 40 -16.70 8.79 2.24
CA GLU A 40 -18.15 8.64 2.11
C GLU A 40 -18.59 8.85 0.64
N PRO A 41 -19.68 8.22 0.19
CA PRO A 41 -20.11 8.25 -1.20
C PRO A 41 -20.34 9.66 -1.76
N ASP A 42 -20.91 10.54 -0.96
CA ASP A 42 -21.17 11.94 -1.32
C ASP A 42 -19.87 12.74 -1.58
N ILE A 43 -18.83 12.49 -0.78
CA ILE A 43 -17.51 13.09 -0.97
C ILE A 43 -16.83 12.53 -2.22
N TYR A 44 -17.00 11.22 -2.48
CA TYR A 44 -16.47 10.58 -3.68
C TYR A 44 -17.09 11.15 -4.97
N GLU A 45 -18.38 11.50 -4.96
CA GLU A 45 -19.04 12.13 -6.12
C GLU A 45 -18.48 13.52 -6.45
N ILE A 46 -17.93 14.22 -5.47
CA ILE A 46 -17.39 15.58 -5.63
C ILE A 46 -15.96 15.57 -6.16
N PHE A 47 -15.13 14.61 -5.71
CA PHE A 47 -13.70 14.59 -6.02
C PHE A 47 -13.33 13.54 -7.07
N LYS A 48 -12.70 13.98 -8.16
CA LYS A 48 -12.28 13.10 -9.28
C LYS A 48 -11.15 12.13 -8.92
N ASP A 49 -10.24 12.53 -8.05
CA ASP A 49 -9.08 11.73 -7.67
C ASP A 49 -8.53 12.09 -6.28
N SER A 50 -7.57 11.29 -5.82
CA SER A 50 -6.90 11.48 -4.54
C SER A 50 -6.03 12.74 -4.49
N SER A 51 -5.60 13.29 -5.64
CA SER A 51 -4.84 14.54 -5.68
C SER A 51 -5.72 15.72 -5.28
N ALA A 52 -6.93 15.79 -5.83
CA ALA A 52 -7.91 16.83 -5.52
C ALA A 52 -8.33 16.81 -4.04
N VAL A 53 -8.59 15.62 -3.48
CA VAL A 53 -8.90 15.44 -2.05
C VAL A 53 -7.75 15.93 -1.17
N ASN A 54 -6.53 15.49 -1.47
CA ASN A 54 -5.36 15.87 -0.68
C ASN A 54 -5.05 17.37 -0.76
N GLN A 55 -5.34 18.02 -1.89
CA GLN A 55 -5.18 19.46 -2.01
C GLN A 55 -6.18 20.21 -1.11
N ALA A 56 -7.46 19.83 -1.14
CA ALA A 56 -8.49 20.43 -0.30
C ALA A 56 -8.17 20.27 1.19
N LEU A 57 -7.75 19.08 1.62
CA LEU A 57 -7.38 18.82 3.01
C LEU A 57 -6.16 19.64 3.44
N ARG A 58 -5.15 19.82 2.57
CA ARG A 58 -3.99 20.67 2.88
C ARG A 58 -4.36 22.13 3.05
N GLN A 59 -5.31 22.63 2.25
CA GLN A 59 -5.82 23.98 2.39
C GLN A 59 -6.58 24.15 3.72
N TYR A 60 -7.51 23.25 4.00
CA TYR A 60 -8.23 23.21 5.28
C TYR A 60 -7.28 23.22 6.48
N LEU A 61 -6.25 22.37 6.47
CA LEU A 61 -5.24 22.30 7.52
C LEU A 61 -4.39 23.56 7.64
N SER A 62 -4.13 24.26 6.53
CA SER A 62 -3.36 25.51 6.53
C SER A 62 -4.16 26.65 7.17
N GLU A 63 -5.47 26.67 6.96
CA GLU A 63 -6.40 27.64 7.55
C GLU A 63 -6.67 27.36 9.04
N HIS A 64 -6.75 26.08 9.43
CA HIS A 64 -7.20 25.65 10.76
C HIS A 64 -6.08 25.15 11.70
N GLY A 65 -4.80 25.34 11.32
CA GLY A 65 -3.65 25.15 12.22
C GLY A 65 -3.06 23.72 12.29
N GLY A 66 -3.43 22.82 11.39
CA GLY A 66 -2.90 21.45 11.34
C GLY A 66 -1.71 21.31 10.39
N LYS A 67 -0.58 21.99 10.63
CA LYS A 67 0.58 21.85 9.71
C LYS A 67 1.09 20.39 9.72
N PRO A 68 1.12 19.70 8.57
CA PRO A 68 1.74 18.38 8.52
C PRO A 68 3.23 18.51 8.85
N PRO A 69 3.82 17.52 9.55
CA PRO A 69 5.23 17.56 9.91
C PRO A 69 6.08 17.72 8.64
N ARG A 70 6.93 18.77 8.61
CA ARG A 70 7.84 18.99 7.48
C ARG A 70 8.78 17.78 7.39
N LYS A 71 8.71 17.02 6.30
CA LYS A 71 9.72 15.99 6.00
C LYS A 71 11.09 16.67 6.00
N LYS A 72 11.94 16.36 6.99
CA LYS A 72 13.36 16.70 6.91
C LYS A 72 13.90 15.95 5.69
N ARG A 73 14.40 16.69 4.69
CA ARG A 73 15.14 16.08 3.58
C ARG A 73 16.39 15.44 4.21
N ALA A 74 16.46 14.11 4.16
CA ALA A 74 17.70 13.41 4.43
C ALA A 74 18.70 13.83 3.34
N GLY A 75 19.86 14.34 3.78
CA GLY A 75 21.00 14.60 2.91
C GLY A 75 21.67 13.31 2.48
#